data_AF-A0A016VRE0-F1
#
_entry.id   AF-A0A016VRE0-F1
#
_cell.length_a   1.000
_cell.length_b   1.000
_cell.length_c   1.000
_cell.angle_alpha   90.00
_cell.angle_beta   90.00
_cell.angle_gamma   90.00
#
_symmetry.space_group_name_H-M   'P 1'
#
loop_
_entity.id
_entity.type
_entity.pdbx_description
1 polymer ?
#
loop_
_entity_poly.entity_id
_entity_poly.type
_entity_poly.pdbx_seq_one_letter_code
_entity_poly.pdbx_strand_id
1 'polypeptide(L)'
;MLFRFASPRMRHHPILRCLPGSSHDNHHPYLPDEIITHIISTVCPTELIAFRWIGVNTGFDRIVEDHIKNNTSCNVCEDFLWRYLQPQILTGNSLRQSHRNLLQLVITRYFRYVQEFVVPVALFAQMHSILEQMFAKDSGIAMPVLDRITVQIGEEWGPLLVSHNFDNLKVGR
;
A
#
# COMPACT_ATOMS: atom_id res chain seq x y z
N MET A 1 43.29 3.87 -27.47
CA MET A 1 42.01 4.59 -27.58
C MET A 1 41.14 4.15 -26.41
N LEU A 2 41.08 4.96 -25.34
CA LEU A 2 40.40 4.64 -24.09
C LEU A 2 39.01 5.29 -24.10
N PHE A 3 37.95 4.48 -24.20
CA PHE A 3 36.58 4.97 -24.02
C PHE A 3 36.24 5.02 -22.52
N ARG A 4 36.18 6.23 -21.96
CA ARG A 4 35.57 6.49 -20.65
C ARG A 4 34.04 6.48 -20.83
N PHE A 5 33.37 5.46 -20.30
CA PHE A 5 31.94 5.53 -20.06
C PHE A 5 31.69 6.45 -18.86
N ALA A 6 31.17 7.64 -19.13
CA ALA A 6 30.65 8.53 -18.10
C ALA A 6 29.31 7.97 -17.61
N SER A 7 29.30 7.41 -16.40
CA SER A 7 28.05 7.05 -15.72
C SER A 7 27.31 8.34 -15.31
N PRO A 8 26.00 8.48 -15.55
CA PRO A 8 25.27 9.68 -15.18
C PRO A 8 25.27 9.82 -13.66
N ARG A 9 25.70 10.99 -13.17
CA ARG A 9 25.61 11.34 -11.74
C ARG A 9 24.14 11.30 -11.32
N MET A 10 23.72 10.22 -10.68
CA MET A 10 22.46 10.21 -9.93
C MET A 10 22.54 11.31 -8.87
N ARG A 11 21.73 12.36 -9.04
CA ARG A 11 21.58 13.40 -8.02
C ARG A 11 20.83 12.77 -6.85
N HIS A 12 21.54 12.30 -5.84
CA HIS A 12 20.95 11.78 -4.61
C HIS A 12 20.32 12.96 -3.87
N HIS A 13 19.00 12.90 -3.66
CA HIS A 13 18.27 13.93 -2.94
C HIS A 13 18.21 13.49 -1.47
N PRO A 14 18.77 14.27 -0.52
CA PRO A 14 18.87 13.85 0.87
C PRO A 14 17.48 13.66 1.49
N ILE A 15 17.33 12.51 2.16
CA ILE A 15 16.04 11.90 2.51
C ILE A 15 15.51 12.36 3.88
N LEU A 16 16.28 13.07 4.70
CA LEU A 16 15.80 13.65 5.95
C LEU A 16 16.62 14.93 6.23
N ARG A 17 15.98 16.10 6.20
CA ARG A 17 16.56 17.33 6.77
C ARG A 17 15.84 17.61 8.07
N CYS A 18 16.48 17.33 9.20
CA CYS A 18 16.16 18.07 10.42
C CYS A 18 16.57 19.53 10.16
N LEU A 19 15.66 20.49 10.25
CA LEU A 19 16.00 21.90 10.06
C LEU A 19 16.81 22.38 11.27
N PRO A 20 18.05 22.88 11.10
CA PRO A 20 18.70 23.64 12.15
C PRO A 20 18.46 25.13 11.92
N GLY A 21 17.99 25.80 12.97
CA GLY A 21 18.32 27.20 13.14
C GLY A 21 19.85 27.35 13.21
N SER A 22 20.36 28.33 12.46
CA SER A 22 21.66 29.01 12.60
C SER A 22 22.94 28.18 12.78
N SER A 23 23.83 28.38 11.80
CA SER A 23 25.31 28.41 11.86
C SER A 23 26.09 27.12 12.18
N HIS A 24 26.97 26.81 11.23
CA HIS A 24 28.12 25.89 11.28
C HIS A 24 27.82 24.38 11.30
N ASP A 25 28.35 23.70 10.27
CA ASP A 25 28.46 22.25 10.12
C ASP A 25 27.16 21.44 10.13
N ASN A 26 26.37 21.59 9.06
CA ASN A 26 25.21 20.74 8.75
C ASN A 26 25.64 19.33 8.27
N HIS A 27 26.40 18.60 9.08
CA HIS A 27 26.50 17.15 9.00
C HIS A 27 25.42 16.53 9.90
N HIS A 28 24.15 16.76 9.56
CA HIS A 28 23.11 15.89 10.10
C HIS A 28 23.40 14.46 9.64
N PRO A 29 23.26 13.45 10.53
CA PRO A 29 23.47 12.07 10.13
C PRO A 29 22.41 11.72 9.08
N TYR A 30 22.86 11.52 7.84
CA TYR A 30 22.03 10.93 6.80
C TYR A 30 22.06 9.43 7.01
N LEU A 31 20.89 8.82 7.18
CA LEU A 31 20.79 7.37 7.03
C LEU A 31 21.10 7.03 5.57
N PRO A 32 22.00 6.06 5.31
CA PRO A 32 22.22 5.55 3.97
C PRO A 32 20.92 5.03 3.35
N ASP A 33 20.77 5.19 2.03
CA ASP A 33 19.58 4.76 1.29
C ASP A 33 19.27 3.28 1.52
N GLU A 34 20.29 2.45 1.74
CA GLU A 34 20.16 1.02 2.03
C GLU A 34 19.45 0.77 3.36
N ILE A 35 19.75 1.57 4.40
CA ILE A 35 19.10 1.45 5.70
C ILE A 35 17.65 1.94 5.63
N ILE A 36 17.40 3.02 4.89
CA ILE A 36 16.05 3.54 4.67
C ILE A 36 15.21 2.53 3.91
N THR A 37 15.77 1.93 2.85
CA THR A 37 15.14 0.86 2.08
C THR A 37 14.84 -0.34 2.98
N HIS A 38 15.78 -0.73 3.86
CA HIS A 38 15.55 -1.79 4.82
C HIS A 38 14.40 -1.46 5.78
N ILE A 39 14.36 -0.27 6.37
CA ILE A 39 13.27 0.18 7.25
C ILE A 39 11.93 0.10 6.50
N ILE A 40 11.85 0.69 5.30
CA ILE A 40 10.64 0.67 4.48
C ILE A 40 10.21 -0.78 4.16
N SER A 41 11.17 -1.67 3.89
CA SER A 41 10.88 -3.08 3.58
C SER A 41 10.22 -3.85 4.73
N THR A 42 10.38 -3.38 5.97
CA THR A 42 9.74 -3.98 7.15
C THR A 42 8.29 -3.53 7.37
N VAL A 43 7.82 -2.56 6.60
CA VAL A 43 6.48 -1.95 6.76
C VAL A 43 5.60 -2.35 5.57
N CYS A 44 4.36 -2.75 5.87
CA CYS A 44 3.41 -3.12 4.83
C CYS A 44 2.96 -1.89 4.01
N PRO A 45 2.69 -2.02 2.69
CA PRO A 45 2.34 -0.88 1.85
C PRO A 45 1.10 -0.09 2.30
N THR A 46 0.12 -0.77 2.89
CA THR A 46 -1.10 -0.14 3.43
C THR A 46 -0.79 0.79 4.61
N GLU A 47 0.14 0.40 5.47
CA GLU A 47 0.61 1.18 6.62
C GLU A 47 1.40 2.41 6.17
N LEU A 48 2.28 2.26 5.18
CA LEU A 48 3.01 3.39 4.58
C LEU A 48 2.05 4.46 4.02
N ILE A 49 0.95 4.02 3.41
CA ILE A 49 -0.11 4.92 2.91
C ILE A 49 -0.89 5.55 4.07
N ALA A 50 -1.31 4.73 5.04
CA ALA A 50 -2.10 5.19 6.19
C ALA A 50 -1.37 6.27 6.99
N PHE A 51 -0.07 6.10 7.21
CA PHE A 51 0.78 7.04 7.95
C PHE A 51 1.41 8.13 7.09
N ARG A 52 1.03 8.24 5.80
CA ARG A 52 1.49 9.28 4.88
C ARG A 52 3.02 9.37 4.79
N TRP A 53 3.68 8.23 4.62
CA TRP A 53 5.12 8.19 4.36
C TRP A 53 5.49 8.79 3.00
N ILE A 54 4.50 8.96 2.10
CA ILE A 54 4.64 9.76 0.88
C ILE A 54 4.31 11.23 1.17
N GLY A 55 5.20 12.13 0.74
CA GLY A 55 5.11 13.58 0.92
C GLY A 55 6.05 14.12 2.01
N VAL A 56 7.00 13.30 2.48
CA VAL A 56 8.01 13.72 3.46
C VAL A 56 9.12 14.49 2.76
N ASN A 57 9.64 13.95 1.66
CA ASN A 57 10.51 14.64 0.70
C ASN A 57 10.74 13.75 -0.53
N THR A 58 11.15 14.38 -1.63
CA THR A 58 11.32 13.75 -2.93
C THR A 58 12.20 12.49 -2.95
N GLY A 59 13.24 12.42 -2.09
CA GLY A 59 14.13 11.25 -2.06
C GLY A 59 13.50 10.07 -1.32
N PHE A 60 12.90 10.34 -0.15
CA PHE A 60 12.13 9.36 0.62
C PHE A 60 10.96 8.80 -0.17
N ASP A 61 10.21 9.72 -0.77
CA ASP A 61 8.99 9.42 -1.51
C ASP A 61 9.28 8.43 -2.64
N ARG A 62 10.44 8.56 -3.31
CA ARG A 62 10.85 7.62 -4.35
C ARG A 62 11.06 6.20 -3.81
N ILE A 63 11.76 6.06 -2.69
CA ILE A 63 12.02 4.73 -2.08
C ILE A 63 10.70 4.10 -1.62
N VAL A 64 9.82 4.88 -1.00
CA VAL A 64 8.50 4.41 -0.57
C VAL A 64 7.64 3.99 -1.77
N GLU A 65 7.60 4.80 -2.83
CA GLU A 65 6.85 4.47 -4.05
C GLU A 65 7.37 3.22 -4.74
N ASP A 66 8.68 3.04 -4.82
CA ASP A 66 9.30 1.85 -5.43
C ASP A 66 8.95 0.60 -4.61
N HIS A 67 8.99 0.67 -3.29
CA HIS A 67 8.55 -0.43 -2.42
C HIS A 67 7.07 -0.77 -2.60
N ILE A 68 6.19 0.23 -2.68
CA ILE A 68 4.75 0.02 -2.89
C ILE A 68 4.49 -0.66 -4.25
N LYS A 69 5.16 -0.23 -5.31
CA LYS A 69 4.99 -0.79 -6.68
C LYS A 69 5.52 -2.22 -6.78
N ASN A 70 6.57 -2.56 -6.03
CA ASN A 70 7.19 -3.88 -6.08
C ASN A 70 6.46 -4.94 -5.24
N ASN A 71 5.55 -4.54 -4.35
CA ASN A 71 4.71 -5.47 -3.61
C ASN A 71 3.44 -5.80 -4.40
N THR A 72 3.43 -6.96 -5.05
CA THR A 72 2.30 -7.38 -5.90
C THR A 72 1.36 -8.36 -5.20
N SER A 73 1.70 -8.84 -4.01
CA SER A 73 0.85 -9.71 -3.20
C SER A 73 0.43 -8.97 -1.93
N CYS A 74 -0.86 -9.00 -1.62
CA CYS A 74 -1.42 -8.38 -0.43
C CYS A 74 -2.33 -9.37 0.31
N ASN A 75 -1.89 -9.80 1.49
CA ASN A 75 -2.70 -10.57 2.42
C ASN A 75 -3.30 -9.65 3.49
N VAL A 76 -4.52 -9.19 3.26
CA VAL A 76 -5.19 -8.25 4.16
C VAL A 76 -5.49 -8.86 5.52
N CYS A 77 -5.67 -10.18 5.62
CA CYS A 77 -5.99 -10.85 6.89
C CYS A 77 -4.89 -10.64 7.95
N GLU A 78 -3.63 -10.56 7.54
CA GLU A 78 -2.48 -10.32 8.42
C GLU A 78 -2.01 -8.86 8.40
N ASP A 79 -2.65 -8.02 7.60
CA ASP A 79 -2.22 -6.65 7.31
C ASP A 79 -2.69 -5.65 8.38
N PHE A 80 -2.03 -4.48 8.42
CA PHE A 80 -2.46 -3.35 9.24
C PHE A 80 -3.91 -2.95 8.98
N LEU A 81 -4.33 -2.96 7.71
CA LEU A 81 -5.65 -2.48 7.29
C LEU A 81 -6.78 -3.27 7.95
N TRP A 82 -6.66 -4.60 8.01
CA TRP A 82 -7.65 -5.44 8.68
C TRP A 82 -7.64 -5.21 10.19
N ARG A 83 -6.47 -5.23 10.82
CA ARG A 83 -6.34 -4.96 12.26
C ARG A 83 -6.97 -3.63 12.68
N TYR A 84 -6.88 -2.62 11.83
CA TYR A 84 -7.49 -1.31 12.06
C TYR A 84 -9.01 -1.28 11.84
N LEU A 85 -9.51 -1.93 10.79
CA LEU A 85 -10.92 -1.84 10.38
C LEU A 85 -11.83 -2.91 11.00
N GLN A 86 -11.28 -4.07 11.32
CA GLN A 86 -12.01 -5.24 11.81
C GLN A 86 -12.96 -4.91 12.98
N PRO A 87 -12.56 -4.18 14.04
CA PRO A 87 -13.46 -3.88 15.15
C PRO A 87 -14.72 -3.10 14.72
N GLN A 88 -14.59 -2.24 13.71
CA GLN A 88 -15.70 -1.44 13.19
C GLN A 88 -16.61 -2.28 12.30
N ILE A 89 -16.02 -3.14 11.46
CA ILE A 89 -16.75 -4.03 10.56
C ILE A 89 -17.55 -5.07 11.34
N LEU A 90 -16.97 -5.68 12.37
CA LEU A 90 -17.61 -6.76 13.14
C LEU A 90 -18.65 -6.28 14.15
N THR A 91 -18.61 -5.01 14.56
CA THR A 91 -19.66 -4.43 15.42
C THR A 91 -20.94 -4.08 14.66
N GLY A 92 -21.02 -4.39 13.36
CA GLY A 92 -22.18 -4.12 12.51
C GLY A 92 -22.36 -2.65 12.15
N ASN A 93 -21.40 -1.80 12.52
CA ASN A 93 -21.42 -0.39 12.15
C ASN A 93 -20.89 -0.24 10.72
N SER A 94 -21.59 0.55 9.92
CA SER A 94 -21.04 0.98 8.63
C SER A 94 -19.71 1.72 8.85
N LEU A 95 -18.76 1.50 7.95
CA LEU A 95 -17.48 2.21 7.98
C LEU A 95 -17.73 3.73 7.98
N ARG A 96 -17.20 4.42 9.00
CA ARG A 96 -17.18 5.90 9.05
C ARG A 96 -16.48 6.47 7.82
N GLN A 97 -16.80 7.71 7.48
CA GLN A 97 -16.21 8.38 6.32
C GLN A 97 -14.68 8.39 6.32
N SER A 98 -14.04 8.51 7.50
CA SER A 98 -12.58 8.42 7.63
C SER A 98 -12.02 7.07 7.19
N HIS A 99 -12.68 5.97 7.57
CA HIS A 99 -12.29 4.61 7.15
C HIS A 99 -12.47 4.43 5.65
N ARG A 100 -13.57 4.95 5.09
CA ARG A 100 -13.82 4.93 3.65
C ARG A 100 -12.74 5.71 2.91
N ASN A 101 -12.42 6.93 3.34
CA ASN A 101 -11.34 7.73 2.75
C ASN A 101 -9.99 7.00 2.78
N LEU A 102 -9.65 6.32 3.89
CA LEU A 102 -8.44 5.51 3.97
C LEU A 102 -8.46 4.37 2.94
N LEU A 103 -9.56 3.62 2.85
CA LEU A 103 -9.70 2.55 1.86
C LEU A 103 -9.58 3.08 0.43
N GLN A 104 -10.20 4.21 0.11
CA GLN A 104 -10.08 4.86 -1.20
C GLN A 104 -8.63 5.25 -1.52
N LEU A 105 -7.90 5.77 -0.53
CA LEU A 105 -6.47 6.09 -0.66
C LEU A 105 -5.64 4.83 -0.92
N VAL A 106 -5.85 3.77 -0.15
CA VAL A 106 -5.14 2.49 -0.31
C VAL A 106 -5.44 1.87 -1.67
N ILE A 107 -6.70 1.86 -2.10
CA ILE A 107 -7.11 1.40 -3.43
C ILE A 107 -6.32 2.14 -4.51
N THR A 108 -6.34 3.48 -4.44
CA THR A 108 -5.75 4.34 -5.49
C THR A 108 -4.23 4.28 -5.50
N ARG A 109 -3.58 4.06 -4.35
CA ARG A 109 -2.12 4.16 -4.20
C ARG A 109 -1.39 2.82 -4.20
N TYR A 110 -2.05 1.73 -3.80
CA TYR A 110 -1.41 0.43 -3.68
C TYR A 110 -2.14 -0.67 -4.45
N PHE A 111 -3.46 -0.84 -4.27
CA PHE A 111 -4.16 -1.99 -4.86
C PHE A 111 -4.11 -2.05 -6.38
N ARG A 112 -3.89 -0.91 -7.04
CA ARG A 112 -3.63 -0.87 -8.48
C ARG A 112 -2.41 -1.67 -8.95
N TYR A 113 -1.49 -2.05 -8.05
CA TYR A 113 -0.29 -2.84 -8.33
C TYR A 113 -0.43 -4.30 -7.85
N VAL A 114 -1.51 -4.64 -7.15
CA VAL A 114 -1.72 -5.96 -6.56
C VAL A 114 -2.19 -6.94 -7.63
N GLN A 115 -1.46 -8.05 -7.76
CA GLN A 115 -1.76 -9.19 -8.63
C GLN A 115 -2.45 -10.32 -7.85
N GLU A 116 -2.06 -10.50 -6.59
CA GLU A 116 -2.64 -11.51 -5.70
C GLU A 116 -3.21 -10.86 -4.44
N PHE A 117 -4.51 -11.03 -4.22
CA PHE A 117 -5.22 -10.35 -3.13
C PHE A 117 -5.95 -11.35 -2.23
N VAL A 118 -5.53 -11.46 -0.97
CA VAL A 118 -6.20 -12.27 0.04
C VAL A 118 -6.95 -11.35 1.00
N VAL A 119 -8.25 -11.55 1.18
CA VAL A 119 -9.12 -10.61 1.91
C VAL A 119 -10.22 -11.32 2.68
N PRO A 120 -10.57 -10.87 3.91
CA PRO A 120 -11.75 -11.37 4.62
C PRO A 120 -13.04 -10.96 3.92
N VAL A 121 -14.06 -11.83 3.91
CA VAL A 121 -15.32 -11.58 3.22
C VAL A 121 -16.01 -10.31 3.72
N ALA A 122 -15.92 -10.01 5.02
CA ALA A 122 -16.51 -8.80 5.57
C ALA A 122 -15.86 -7.52 5.03
N LEU A 123 -14.53 -7.49 4.87
CA LEU A 123 -13.85 -6.34 4.25
C LEU A 123 -14.09 -6.30 2.74
N PHE A 124 -14.10 -7.45 2.06
CA PHE A 124 -14.38 -7.54 0.64
C PHE A 124 -15.74 -6.92 0.30
N ALA A 125 -16.79 -7.21 1.10
CA ALA A 125 -18.11 -6.62 0.92
C ALA A 125 -18.11 -5.08 1.06
N GLN A 126 -17.37 -4.54 2.04
CA GLN A 126 -17.22 -3.09 2.22
C GLN A 126 -16.45 -2.44 1.06
N MET A 127 -15.37 -3.08 0.61
CA MET A 127 -14.58 -2.62 -0.52
C MET A 127 -15.40 -2.61 -1.81
N HIS A 128 -16.19 -3.65 -2.06
CA HIS A 128 -17.08 -3.72 -3.23
C HIS A 128 -18.02 -2.50 -3.29
N SER A 129 -18.67 -2.17 -2.17
CA SER A 129 -19.55 -0.99 -2.10
C SER A 129 -18.79 0.32 -2.37
N ILE A 130 -17.54 0.45 -1.92
CA ILE A 130 -16.72 1.64 -2.19
C ILE A 130 -16.30 1.70 -3.67
N LEU A 131 -15.92 0.56 -4.25
CA LEU A 131 -15.51 0.45 -5.65
C LEU A 131 -16.67 0.80 -6.59
N GLU A 132 -17.88 0.33 -6.31
CA GLU A 132 -19.09 0.71 -7.06
C GLU A 132 -19.33 2.22 -7.02
N GLN A 133 -19.08 2.88 -5.88
CA GLN A 133 -19.24 4.32 -5.75
C GLN A 133 -18.15 5.11 -6.49
N MET A 134 -16.90 4.66 -6.43
CA MET A 134 -15.76 5.33 -7.06
C MET A 134 -15.72 5.14 -8.57
N PHE A 135 -16.09 3.95 -9.03
CA PHE A 135 -15.84 3.48 -10.39
C PHE A 135 -17.09 2.90 -11.03
N ALA A 136 -18.25 3.54 -10.85
CA ALA A 136 -19.59 3.10 -11.27
C ALA A 136 -19.77 2.52 -12.70
N LYS A 137 -18.72 2.55 -13.54
CA LYS A 137 -18.66 1.91 -14.86
C LYS A 137 -17.36 1.13 -15.17
N ASP A 138 -16.32 1.19 -14.34
CA ASP A 138 -14.99 0.62 -14.65
C ASP A 138 -14.21 0.20 -13.38
N SER A 139 -14.67 -0.86 -12.69
CA SER A 139 -13.93 -1.45 -11.55
C SER A 139 -12.52 -1.93 -11.94
N GLY A 140 -12.27 -2.20 -13.22
CA GLY A 140 -10.96 -2.50 -13.78
C GLY A 140 -9.90 -1.40 -13.60
N ILE A 141 -10.30 -0.17 -13.27
CA ILE A 141 -9.36 0.93 -12.98
C ILE A 141 -8.73 0.76 -11.57
N ALA A 142 -9.46 0.15 -10.63
CA ALA A 142 -9.04 0.07 -9.25
C ALA A 142 -7.92 -0.96 -9.03
N MET A 143 -8.01 -2.11 -9.71
CA MET A 143 -7.09 -3.23 -9.60
C MET A 143 -6.80 -3.83 -10.99
N PRO A 144 -6.15 -3.09 -11.90
CA PRO A 144 -6.04 -3.45 -13.32
C PRO A 144 -5.16 -4.68 -13.60
N VAL A 145 -4.28 -5.06 -12.67
CA VAL A 145 -3.32 -6.16 -12.83
C VAL A 145 -3.66 -7.37 -11.95
N LEU A 146 -4.84 -7.36 -11.33
CA LEU A 146 -5.28 -8.41 -10.42
C LEU A 146 -5.56 -9.70 -11.18
N ASP A 147 -4.86 -10.76 -10.79
CA ASP A 147 -4.96 -12.09 -11.41
C ASP A 147 -5.72 -13.07 -10.50
N ARG A 148 -5.49 -12.96 -9.18
CA ARG A 148 -6.07 -13.85 -8.17
C ARG A 148 -6.63 -13.10 -6.97
N ILE A 149 -7.86 -13.46 -6.58
CA ILE A 149 -8.45 -13.07 -5.29
C ILE A 149 -8.76 -14.31 -4.47
N THR A 150 -8.32 -14.34 -3.22
CA THR A 150 -8.75 -15.32 -2.21
C THR A 150 -9.64 -14.62 -1.20
N VAL A 151 -10.92 -14.98 -1.18
CA VAL A 151 -11.86 -14.50 -0.16
C VAL A 151 -11.87 -15.50 0.99
N GLN A 152 -11.47 -15.04 2.18
CA GLN A 152 -11.49 -15.84 3.41
C GLN A 152 -12.79 -15.59 4.17
N ILE A 153 -13.48 -16.68 4.52
CA ILE A 153 -14.70 -16.68 5.32
C ILE A 153 -14.36 -17.36 6.64
N GLY A 154 -14.70 -16.72 7.75
CA GLY A 154 -14.83 -17.40 9.03
C GLY A 154 -13.88 -17.00 10.13
N GLU A 155 -12.68 -16.47 9.86
CA GLU A 155 -11.77 -16.01 10.93
C GLU A 155 -12.43 -14.97 11.85
N GLU A 156 -13.34 -14.22 11.26
CA GLU A 156 -14.10 -13.15 11.88
C GLU A 156 -15.37 -13.62 12.64
N TRP A 157 -15.74 -14.91 12.54
CA TRP A 157 -16.93 -15.51 13.16
C TRP A 157 -16.68 -16.85 13.89
N GLY A 158 -15.45 -17.41 13.89
CA GLY A 158 -15.12 -18.65 14.60
C GLY A 158 -13.96 -19.47 13.97
N PRO A 159 -13.73 -20.71 14.41
CA PRO A 159 -12.60 -21.54 13.96
C PRO A 159 -12.79 -22.18 12.57
N LEU A 160 -13.95 -22.00 11.94
CA LEU A 160 -14.24 -22.60 10.63
C LEU A 160 -13.75 -21.66 9.52
N LEU A 161 -12.51 -21.86 9.08
CA LEU A 161 -11.95 -21.15 7.92
C LEU A 161 -12.37 -21.84 6.63
N VAL A 162 -13.17 -21.15 5.82
CA VAL A 162 -13.47 -21.53 4.43
C VAL A 162 -12.87 -20.46 3.53
N SER A 163 -11.94 -20.83 2.67
CA SER A 163 -11.40 -19.93 1.65
C SER A 163 -11.95 -20.29 0.27
N HIS A 164 -12.24 -19.28 -0.53
CA HIS A 164 -12.59 -19.44 -1.93
C HIS A 164 -11.60 -18.66 -2.80
N ASN A 165 -10.97 -19.36 -3.75
CA ASN A 165 -10.02 -18.77 -4.68
C ASN A 165 -10.71 -18.47 -6.01
N PHE A 166 -10.54 -17.25 -6.49
CA PHE A 166 -10.93 -16.83 -7.82
C PHE A 166 -9.67 -16.54 -8.63
N ASP A 167 -9.34 -17.43 -9.57
CA ASP A 167 -8.15 -17.35 -10.41
C ASP A 167 -8.49 -16.91 -11.85
N ASN A 168 -7.50 -16.38 -12.58
CA ASN A 168 -7.62 -15.95 -13.98
C ASN A 168 -8.76 -14.94 -14.19
N LEU A 169 -8.87 -13.97 -13.28
CA LEU A 169 -9.93 -12.98 -13.29
C LEU A 169 -9.90 -12.16 -14.59
N LYS A 170 -10.95 -12.29 -15.40
CA LYS A 170 -11.17 -11.44 -16.56
C LYS A 170 -12.12 -10.32 -16.16
N VAL A 171 -11.63 -9.07 -16.18
CA VAL A 171 -12.49 -7.91 -16.00
C VAL A 171 -13.46 -7.82 -17.17
N GLY A 172 -14.75 -8.04 -16.91
CA GLY A 172 -15.81 -7.82 -17.90
C GLY A 172 -15.87 -6.34 -18.25
N ARG A 173 -15.78 -6.01 -19.54
CA ARG A 173 -16.01 -4.67 -20.08
C ARG A 173 -17.49 -4.41 -20.27
#